data_AF-A0A521RZA6-F1
#
_entry.id   AF-A0A521RZA6-F1
#
_cell.length_a   1.000
_cell.length_b   1.000
_cell.length_c   1.000
_cell.angle_alpha   90.00
_cell.angle_beta   90.00
_cell.angle_gamma   90.00
#
_symmetry.space_group_name_H-M   'P 1'
#
loop_
_entity.id
_entity.type
_entity.pdbx_description
1 polymer ?
#
loop_
_entity_poly.entity_id
_entity_poly.type
_entity_poly.pdbx_seq_one_letter_code
_entity_poly.pdbx_strand_id
1 'polypeptide(L)'
;MVGPCPVGRPNKEIRTVNKVLLTGRLTRDPEMRALASGKHVTQFSVATNEYAGSGKERSEFHNIVTWDRLAEICGRYLGKGQQVALEGRIQTRTWDDEAGKRHWKTEVVASSVEMLSGRRKKDYAAESAAEGLEVQATRLEGSSGADEEGTSADDPIPEAIAA
;
A
#
# COMPACT_ATOMS: atom_id res chain seq x y z
N MET A 1 -24.54 43.51 -45.17
CA MET A 1 -25.61 43.43 -44.15
C MET A 1 -25.24 42.25 -43.25
N VAL A 2 -24.54 42.52 -42.15
CA VAL A 2 -24.02 41.48 -41.23
C VAL A 2 -25.17 41.12 -40.29
N GLY A 3 -25.68 39.88 -40.38
CA GLY A 3 -26.71 39.39 -39.48
C GLY A 3 -26.22 39.38 -38.03
N PRO A 4 -27.09 39.66 -37.04
CA PRO A 4 -26.67 39.65 -35.64
C PRO A 4 -26.18 38.25 -35.22
N CYS A 5 -25.05 38.23 -34.51
CA CYS A 5 -24.53 37.05 -33.84
C CYS A 5 -25.63 36.37 -32.99
N PRO A 6 -25.76 35.04 -33.02
CA PRO A 6 -26.74 34.35 -32.21
C PRO A 6 -26.40 34.54 -30.72
N VAL A 7 -27.34 35.17 -30.02
CA VAL A 7 -27.43 35.34 -28.58
C VAL A 7 -26.94 34.11 -27.82
N GLY A 8 -26.00 34.33 -26.89
CA GLY A 8 -25.46 33.31 -26.01
C GLY A 8 -26.57 32.55 -25.31
N ARG A 9 -26.57 31.22 -25.48
CA ARG A 9 -27.49 30.36 -24.73
C ARG A 9 -27.26 30.62 -23.24
N PRO A 10 -28.31 30.93 -22.45
CA PRO A 10 -28.16 31.06 -21.02
C PRO A 10 -27.53 29.78 -20.47
N ASN A 11 -26.54 29.98 -19.61
CA ASN A 11 -25.78 28.93 -18.95
C ASN A 11 -26.77 27.85 -18.46
N LYS A 12 -26.83 26.71 -19.16
CA LYS A 12 -27.59 25.57 -18.68
C LYS A 12 -26.97 25.25 -17.34
N GLU A 13 -27.68 25.51 -16.24
CA GLU A 13 -27.30 25.01 -14.93
C GLU A 13 -27.29 23.48 -15.05
N ILE A 14 -26.14 22.92 -15.42
CA ILE A 14 -25.93 21.50 -15.45
C ILE A 14 -25.78 21.09 -13.98
N ARG A 15 -26.91 20.70 -13.38
CA ARG A 15 -26.98 20.12 -12.03
C ARG A 15 -26.51 18.66 -12.07
N THR A 16 -25.27 18.44 -12.50
CA THR A 16 -24.66 17.10 -12.47
C THR A 16 -23.87 16.95 -11.18
N VAL A 17 -24.16 15.89 -10.44
CA VAL A 17 -23.45 15.54 -9.21
C VAL A 17 -22.53 14.35 -9.50
N ASN A 18 -21.25 14.52 -9.22
CA ASN A 18 -20.27 13.45 -9.19
C ASN A 18 -19.67 13.42 -7.80
N LYS A 19 -20.12 12.46 -7.00
CA LYS A 19 -19.66 12.24 -5.63
C LYS A 19 -19.36 10.76 -5.43
N VAL A 20 -18.20 10.48 -4.87
CA VAL A 20 -17.72 9.14 -4.52
C VAL A 20 -17.47 9.13 -3.03
N LEU A 21 -18.10 8.20 -2.33
CA LEU A 21 -17.88 7.94 -0.91
C LEU A 21 -17.35 6.51 -0.81
N LEU A 22 -16.13 6.36 -0.30
CA LEU A 22 -15.51 5.05 -0.13
C LEU A 22 -14.96 4.92 1.28
N THR A 23 -15.11 3.74 1.85
CA THR A 23 -14.44 3.36 3.10
C THR A 23 -13.74 2.04 2.87
N GLY A 24 -12.45 1.99 3.16
CA GLY A 24 -11.64 0.81 2.87
C GLY A 24 -10.27 0.89 3.49
N ARG A 25 -9.41 -0.06 3.12
CA ARG A 25 -8.05 -0.16 3.66
C ARG A 25 -7.00 0.07 2.59
N LEU A 26 -5.90 0.71 2.98
CA LEU A 26 -4.76 0.89 2.08
C LEU A 26 -4.08 -0.46 1.82
N THR A 27 -3.86 -0.78 0.55
CA THR A 27 -3.19 -2.03 0.13
C THR A 27 -1.67 -1.89 0.08
N ARG A 28 -1.21 -0.68 -0.19
CA ARG A 28 0.19 -0.27 -0.27
C ARG A 28 0.38 1.08 0.43
N ASP A 29 1.61 1.39 0.76
CA ASP A 29 1.98 2.70 1.29
C ASP A 29 1.69 3.82 0.28
N PRO A 30 1.33 5.02 0.75
CA PRO A 30 1.04 6.15 -0.12
C PRO A 30 2.30 6.65 -0.83
N GLU A 31 2.21 6.82 -2.15
CA GLU A 31 3.30 7.35 -2.97
C GLU A 31 3.12 8.86 -3.13
N MET A 32 3.94 9.65 -2.43
CA MET A 32 3.96 11.10 -2.56
C MET A 32 4.93 11.54 -3.67
N ARG A 33 4.46 12.40 -4.58
CA ARG A 33 5.24 13.05 -5.62
C ARG A 33 5.06 14.56 -5.54
N ALA A 34 6.17 15.30 -5.52
CA ALA A 34 6.15 16.75 -5.70
C ALA A 34 6.26 17.07 -7.20
N LEU A 35 5.39 17.94 -7.69
CA LEU A 35 5.46 18.46 -9.06
C LEU A 35 6.32 19.72 -9.09
N ALA A 36 6.93 19.99 -10.25
CA ALA A 36 7.71 21.21 -10.50
C ALA A 36 6.89 22.50 -10.32
N SER A 37 5.56 22.42 -10.36
CA SER A 37 4.64 23.52 -10.09
C SER A 37 4.48 23.86 -8.60
N GLY A 38 5.21 23.17 -7.70
CA GLY A 38 5.11 23.34 -6.25
C GLY A 38 3.90 22.64 -5.62
N LYS A 39 3.13 21.89 -6.41
CA LYS A 39 2.00 21.09 -5.92
C LYS A 39 2.44 19.70 -5.48
N HIS A 40 1.88 19.23 -4.38
CA HIS A 40 2.06 17.86 -3.91
C HIS A 40 0.91 16.98 -4.40
N VAL A 41 1.25 15.77 -4.86
CA VAL A 41 0.30 14.74 -5.27
C VAL A 41 0.64 13.47 -4.51
N THR A 42 -0.35 12.85 -3.89
CA THR A 42 -0.17 11.54 -3.27
C THR A 42 -1.16 10.54 -3.86
N GLN A 43 -0.62 9.41 -4.30
CA GLN A 43 -1.38 8.32 -4.93
C GLN A 43 -1.34 7.08 -4.04
N PHE A 44 -2.51 6.49 -3.81
CA PHE A 44 -2.62 5.24 -3.06
C PHE A 44 -3.78 4.40 -3.57
N SER A 45 -3.80 3.12 -3.19
CA SER A 45 -4.87 2.19 -3.55
C SER A 45 -5.62 1.74 -2.31
N VAL A 46 -6.94 1.82 -2.40
CA VAL A 46 -7.87 1.43 -1.33
C VAL A 46 -8.62 0.17 -1.77
N ALA A 47 -8.58 -0.86 -0.95
CA ALA A 47 -9.38 -2.05 -1.10
C ALA A 47 -10.71 -1.90 -0.36
N THR A 48 -11.78 -2.27 -1.05
CA THR A 48 -13.13 -2.44 -0.49
C THR A 48 -13.56 -3.89 -0.70
N ASN A 49 -13.93 -4.57 0.38
CA ASN A 49 -14.34 -5.97 0.33
C ASN A 49 -15.86 -6.06 0.38
N GLU A 50 -16.45 -6.80 -0.55
CA GLU A 50 -17.86 -7.12 -0.62
C GLU A 50 -18.05 -8.63 -0.36
N TYR A 51 -18.96 -8.98 0.55
CA TYR A 51 -19.30 -10.39 0.82
C TYR A 51 -20.33 -10.85 -0.21
N ALA A 52 -19.90 -11.64 -1.21
CA ALA A 52 -20.73 -12.00 -2.36
C ALA A 52 -21.66 -13.21 -2.10
N GLY A 53 -21.81 -13.66 -0.85
CA GLY A 53 -22.48 -14.92 -0.52
C GLY A 53 -21.66 -16.14 -0.94
N SER A 54 -21.98 -17.31 -0.38
CA SER A 54 -21.25 -18.57 -0.64
C SER A 54 -19.77 -18.59 -0.19
N GLY A 55 -19.41 -17.79 0.82
CA GLY A 55 -18.05 -17.77 1.39
C GLY A 55 -16.99 -17.14 0.47
N LYS A 56 -17.39 -16.47 -0.62
CA LYS A 56 -16.48 -15.78 -1.52
C LYS A 56 -16.49 -14.28 -1.24
N GLU A 57 -15.32 -13.74 -0.93
CA GLU A 57 -15.09 -12.30 -0.83
C GLU A 57 -14.68 -11.74 -2.20
N ARG A 58 -15.33 -10.66 -2.65
CA ARG A 58 -14.84 -9.86 -3.77
C ARG A 58 -14.13 -8.62 -3.25
N SER A 59 -12.87 -8.47 -3.65
CA SER A 59 -12.07 -7.29 -3.31
C SER A 59 -11.98 -6.39 -4.53
N GLU A 60 -12.44 -5.14 -4.39
CA GLU A 60 -12.35 -4.10 -5.41
C GLU A 60 -11.26 -3.10 -5.02
N PHE A 61 -10.44 -2.70 -6.01
CA PHE A 61 -9.30 -1.83 -5.79
C PHE A 61 -9.51 -0.48 -6.46
N HIS A 62 -9.52 0.57 -5.65
CA HIS A 62 -9.76 1.92 -6.09
C HIS A 62 -8.45 2.72 -6.06
N ASN A 63 -8.10 3.36 -7.17
CA ASN A 63 -6.96 4.27 -7.23
C ASN A 63 -7.39 5.66 -6.78
N ILE A 64 -6.78 6.16 -5.70
CA ILE A 64 -7.11 7.45 -5.11
C ILE A 64 -5.95 8.43 -5.37
N VAL A 65 -6.31 9.65 -5.76
CA VAL A 65 -5.37 10.76 -5.96
C VAL A 65 -5.78 11.91 -5.05
N THR A 66 -4.84 12.36 -4.22
CA THR A 66 -4.98 13.52 -3.34
C THR A 66 -4.02 14.62 -3.79
N TRP A 67 -4.43 15.88 -3.58
CA TRP A 67 -3.69 17.06 -4.02
C TRP A 67 -3.37 17.99 -2.85
N ASP A 68 -2.35 18.84 -3.06
CA ASP A 68 -1.97 19.95 -2.19
C ASP A 68 -1.79 19.51 -0.73
N ARG A 69 -2.44 20.19 0.22
CA ARG A 69 -2.32 19.90 1.65
C ARG A 69 -2.82 18.50 2.03
N LEU A 70 -3.86 18.00 1.36
CA LEU A 70 -4.36 16.64 1.60
C LEU A 70 -3.33 15.59 1.19
N ALA A 71 -2.60 15.83 0.11
CA ALA A 71 -1.53 14.96 -0.31
C ALA A 71 -0.43 14.86 0.76
N GLU A 72 -0.01 16.00 1.32
CA GLU A 72 1.01 16.01 2.38
C GLU A 72 0.56 15.25 3.64
N ILE A 73 -0.69 15.47 4.07
CA ILE A 73 -1.28 14.78 5.22
C ILE A 73 -1.33 13.27 4.94
N CYS A 74 -1.84 12.88 3.77
CA CYS A 74 -1.96 11.47 3.40
C CYS A 74 -0.60 10.79 3.33
N GLY A 75 0.41 11.39 2.68
CA GLY A 75 1.71 10.74 2.57
C GLY A 75 2.52 10.70 3.88
N ARG A 76 2.29 11.64 4.82
CA ARG A 76 2.97 11.62 6.13
C ARG A 76 2.34 10.64 7.11
N TYR A 77 1.01 10.61 7.18
CA TYR A 77 0.30 9.88 8.23
C TYR A 77 -0.29 8.54 7.78
N LEU A 78 -0.57 8.36 6.48
CA LEU A 78 -1.08 7.10 5.99
C LEU A 78 0.02 6.05 5.83
N GLY A 79 -0.34 4.79 6.06
CA GLY A 79 0.48 3.62 5.81
C GLY A 79 -0.36 2.41 5.39
N LYS A 80 0.33 1.37 4.90
CA LYS A 80 -0.31 0.11 4.50
C LYS A 80 -1.20 -0.45 5.62
N GLY A 81 -2.39 -0.93 5.24
CA GLY A 81 -3.34 -1.59 6.14
C GLY A 81 -4.21 -0.65 6.98
N GLN A 82 -3.96 0.65 6.96
CA GLN A 82 -4.81 1.63 7.64
C GLN A 82 -6.17 1.78 6.96
N GLN A 83 -7.19 2.04 7.76
CA GLN A 83 -8.56 2.22 7.30
C GLN A 83 -8.86 3.71 7.14
N VAL A 84 -9.42 4.06 5.99
CA VAL A 84 -9.74 5.44 5.61
C VAL A 84 -11.17 5.51 5.07
N ALA A 85 -11.84 6.61 5.41
CA ALA A 85 -13.01 7.08 4.70
C ALA A 85 -12.59 8.24 3.80
N LEU A 86 -13.12 8.28 2.59
CA LEU A 86 -12.81 9.33 1.63
C LEU A 86 -14.07 9.78 0.89
N GLU A 87 -14.10 11.07 0.61
CA GLU A 87 -15.07 11.70 -0.27
C GLU A 87 -14.31 12.33 -1.44
N GLY A 88 -14.84 12.14 -2.64
CA GLY A 88 -14.23 12.70 -3.84
C GLY A 88 -15.13 12.68 -5.05
N ARG A 89 -14.50 12.71 -6.21
CA ARG A 89 -15.14 12.61 -7.52
C ARG A 89 -14.39 11.60 -8.38
N ILE A 90 -15.11 10.91 -9.25
CA ILE A 90 -14.48 10.02 -10.22
C ILE A 90 -13.98 10.84 -11.42
N GLN A 91 -12.75 10.59 -11.86
CA GLN A 91 -12.17 11.18 -13.05
C GLN A 91 -11.53 10.09 -13.89
N THR A 92 -11.88 10.04 -15.18
CA THR A 92 -11.23 9.16 -16.14
C THR A 92 -10.34 9.99 -17.02
N ARG A 93 -9.02 9.75 -16.96
CA ARG A 93 -8.07 10.37 -17.87
C ARG A 93 -7.72 9.42 -19.01
N THR A 94 -7.45 10.00 -20.16
CA THR A 94 -6.95 9.30 -21.33
C THR A 94 -5.55 9.81 -21.64
N TRP A 95 -4.63 8.92 -21.98
CA TRP A 95 -3.37 9.27 -22.60
C TRP A 95 -3.08 8.27 -23.73
N ASP A 96 -2.30 8.69 -24.71
CA ASP A 96 -1.83 7.84 -25.79
C ASP A 96 -0.38 7.46 -25.51
N ASP A 97 -0.06 6.18 -25.66
CA ASP A 97 1.32 5.69 -25.56
C ASP A 97 2.09 5.99 -26.85
N GLU A 98 3.42 5.90 -26.82
CA GLU A 98 4.30 6.16 -27.97
C GLU A 98 4.00 5.28 -29.20
N ALA A 99 3.38 4.11 -28.98
CA ALA A 99 2.89 3.20 -30.02
C ALA A 99 1.51 3.60 -30.60
N GLY A 100 0.95 4.75 -30.21
CA GLY A 100 -0.35 5.25 -30.69
C GLY A 100 -1.57 4.53 -30.09
N LYS A 101 -1.38 3.74 -29.02
CA LYS A 101 -2.50 3.07 -28.33
C LYS A 101 -3.10 4.01 -27.28
N ARG A 102 -4.42 4.16 -27.33
CA ARG A 102 -5.18 4.98 -26.37
C ARG A 102 -5.44 4.21 -25.07
N HIS A 103 -4.94 4.73 -23.96
CA HIS A 103 -5.15 4.19 -22.62
C HIS A 103 -6.16 5.04 -21.85
N TRP A 104 -6.96 4.38 -21.00
CA TRP A 104 -7.84 5.04 -20.05
C TRP A 104 -7.49 4.59 -18.63
N LYS A 105 -7.52 5.53 -17.69
CA LYS A 105 -7.41 5.22 -16.26
C LYS A 105 -8.46 5.99 -15.50
N THR A 106 -9.24 5.24 -14.75
CA THR A 106 -10.23 5.78 -13.83
C THR A 106 -9.58 5.94 -12.46
N GLU A 107 -9.61 7.16 -11.94
CA GLU A 107 -9.03 7.55 -10.67
C GLU A 107 -10.08 8.32 -9.87
N VAL A 108 -10.06 8.18 -8.55
CA VAL A 108 -10.90 8.98 -7.66
C VAL A 108 -10.06 10.13 -7.15
N VAL A 109 -10.45 11.37 -7.48
CA VAL A 109 -9.83 12.55 -6.92
C VAL A 109 -10.52 12.87 -5.60
N ALA A 110 -9.82 12.64 -4.51
CA ALA A 110 -10.33 12.87 -3.17
C ALA A 110 -10.35 14.37 -2.85
N SER A 111 -11.49 14.82 -2.33
CA SER A 111 -11.71 16.17 -1.80
C SER A 111 -11.61 16.20 -0.27
N SER A 112 -11.90 15.07 0.40
CA SER A 112 -11.75 14.92 1.84
C SER A 112 -11.31 13.49 2.16
N VAL A 113 -10.46 13.34 3.18
CA VAL A 113 -9.98 12.04 3.66
C VAL A 113 -10.01 12.07 5.19
N GLU A 114 -10.66 11.07 5.77
CA GLU A 114 -10.74 10.85 7.20
C GLU A 114 -10.05 9.53 7.55
N MET A 115 -9.13 9.60 8.51
CA MET A 115 -8.36 8.45 8.97
C MET A 115 -9.14 7.78 10.10
N LEU A 116 -9.67 6.59 9.84
CA LEU A 116 -10.49 5.85 10.82
C LEU A 116 -9.63 4.95 11.72
N SER A 117 -8.36 4.71 11.36
CA SER A 117 -7.47 3.90 12.18
C SER A 117 -6.75 4.74 13.23
N GLY A 118 -7.01 4.48 14.51
CA GLY A 118 -6.21 5.00 15.63
C GLY A 118 -4.81 4.37 15.77
N ARG A 119 -4.46 3.40 14.91
CA ARG A 119 -3.11 2.82 14.88
C ARG A 119 -2.17 3.76 14.14
N ARG A 120 -1.19 4.31 14.88
CA ARG A 120 -0.04 5.04 14.33
C ARG A 120 0.63 4.21 13.23
N LYS A 121 1.20 4.89 12.24
CA LYS A 121 2.01 4.29 11.17
C LYS A 121 3.01 3.30 11.79
N LYS A 122 2.76 2.01 11.59
CA LYS A 122 3.66 0.94 12.02
C LYS A 122 4.72 0.84 10.92
N ASP A 123 5.96 1.13 11.25
CA ASP A 123 7.05 1.07 10.29
C ASP A 123 7.37 -0.40 9.98
N TYR A 124 6.61 -0.98 9.04
CA TYR A 124 6.79 -2.36 8.59
C TYR A 124 8.22 -2.63 8.09
N ALA A 125 8.91 -1.62 7.58
CA ALA A 125 10.32 -1.71 7.20
C ALA A 125 11.27 -1.95 8.39
N ALA A 126 10.99 -1.35 9.56
CA ALA A 126 11.78 -1.56 10.77
C ALA A 126 11.50 -2.94 11.38
N GLU A 127 10.26 -3.42 11.29
CA GLU A 127 9.87 -4.74 11.81
C GLU A 127 10.42 -5.87 10.93
N SER A 128 10.37 -5.74 9.60
CA SER A 128 11.00 -6.72 8.69
C SER A 128 12.54 -6.72 8.78
N ALA A 129 13.16 -5.57 9.07
CA ALA A 129 14.59 -5.51 9.33
C ALA A 129 14.96 -6.15 10.68
N ALA A 130 14.16 -5.91 11.73
CA ALA A 130 14.35 -6.54 13.03
C ALA A 130 14.17 -8.06 12.96
N GLU A 131 13.14 -8.55 12.25
CA GLU A 131 12.88 -9.97 12.06
C GLU A 131 13.99 -10.64 11.22
N GLY A 132 14.53 -9.94 10.21
CA GLY A 132 15.68 -10.41 9.43
C GLY A 132 16.99 -10.48 10.24
N LEU A 133 17.19 -9.56 11.18
CA LEU A 133 18.33 -9.56 12.12
C LEU A 133 18.21 -10.70 13.14
N GLU A 134 17.01 -10.98 13.64
CA GLU A 134 16.75 -12.05 14.60
C GLU A 134 16.94 -13.45 13.97
N VAL A 135 16.55 -13.62 12.70
CA VAL A 135 16.82 -14.84 11.92
C VAL A 135 18.31 -15.02 11.61
N GLN A 136 19.08 -13.94 11.45
CA GLN A 136 20.54 -14.02 11.32
C GLN A 136 21.24 -14.36 12.64
N ALA A 137 20.79 -13.78 13.76
CA ALA A 137 21.33 -14.05 15.09
C ALA A 137 21.12 -15.52 15.50
N THR A 138 19.91 -16.05 15.30
CA THR A 138 19.60 -17.47 15.57
C THR A 138 20.38 -18.44 14.69
N ARG A 139 20.77 -18.04 13.47
CA ARG A 139 21.63 -18.84 12.58
C ARG A 139 23.09 -18.89 13.03
N LEU A 140 23.58 -17.83 13.67
CA LEU A 140 24.94 -17.73 14.20
C LEU A 140 25.10 -18.48 15.53
N GLU A 141 24.09 -18.45 16.40
CA GLU A 141 24.13 -19.20 17.67
C GLU A 141 24.09 -20.73 17.46
N GLY A 142 23.47 -21.20 16.37
CA GLY A 142 23.43 -22.62 16.02
C GLY A 142 24.74 -23.23 15.50
N SER A 143 25.81 -22.45 15.31
CA SER A 143 27.10 -22.95 14.81
C SER A 143 28.24 -22.94 15.83
N SER A 144 27.97 -22.69 17.11
CA SER A 144 28.99 -22.57 18.17
C SER A 144 28.96 -23.69 19.22
N GLY A 145 28.26 -24.80 18.92
CA GLY A 145 28.15 -25.97 19.80
C GLY A 145 28.72 -27.24 19.19
N ALA A 146 29.97 -27.20 18.71
CA ALA A 146 30.73 -28.40 18.41
C ALA A 146 32.22 -28.15 18.71
N ASP A 147 32.76 -29.03 19.56
CA ASP A 147 34.17 -29.45 19.66
C ASP A 147 34.96 -29.10 20.95
N GLU A 148 35.83 -30.06 21.28
CA GLU A 148 36.79 -30.25 22.39
C GLU A 148 36.26 -31.11 23.57
N GLU A 149 36.46 -32.44 23.63
CA GLU A 149 37.64 -33.34 23.50
C GLU A 149 38.52 -33.40 24.76
N GLY A 150 38.74 -34.62 25.30
CA GLY A 150 39.51 -34.84 26.54
C GLY A 150 39.73 -36.31 26.90
N THR A 151 40.65 -36.94 26.16
CA THR A 151 41.49 -38.13 26.40
C THR A 151 41.45 -38.89 27.74
N SER A 152 41.48 -40.23 27.66
CA SER A 152 42.46 -41.06 28.41
C SER A 152 42.58 -42.44 27.76
N ALA A 153 43.75 -42.74 27.21
CA ALA A 153 44.19 -44.09 26.92
C ALA A 153 44.62 -44.78 28.22
N ASP A 154 44.23 -46.04 28.43
CA ASP A 154 44.99 -47.06 29.17
C ASP A 154 44.25 -48.41 29.09
N ASP A 155 44.70 -49.29 28.19
CA ASP A 155 44.45 -50.75 28.29
C ASP A 155 45.43 -51.34 29.31
N PRO A 156 45.02 -52.32 30.14
CA PRO A 156 45.49 -53.69 29.84
C PRO A 156 44.49 -54.81 30.20
N ILE A 157 44.57 -55.91 29.43
CA ILE A 157 44.01 -57.26 29.73
C ILE A 157 44.93 -57.97 30.76
N PRO A 158 44.47 -58.91 31.63
CA PRO A 158 44.23 -60.32 31.22
C PRO A 158 43.21 -61.17 32.05
N GLU A 159 42.82 -62.33 31.46
CA GLU A 159 42.44 -63.64 32.07
C GLU A 159 41.19 -63.74 33.01
N ALA A 160 40.37 -64.79 33.07
CA ALA A 160 40.59 -66.22 32.82
C ALA A 160 39.27 -67.04 32.89
N ILE A 161 39.28 -68.22 32.23
CA ILE A 161 38.70 -69.53 32.64
C ILE A 161 37.18 -69.79 32.47
N ALA A 162 36.91 -70.58 31.41
CA ALA A 162 36.18 -71.86 31.34
C ALA A 162 34.85 -72.07 32.10
N ALA A 163 33.81 -72.46 31.35
CA ALA A 163 33.34 -73.85 31.21
C ALA A 163 32.29 -73.95 30.09
#